data_AF-A0A538DFA8-F1
#
_entry.id   AF-A0A538DFA8-F1
#
_cell.length_a   1.000
_cell.length_b   1.000
_cell.length_c   1.000
_cell.angle_alpha   90.00
_cell.angle_beta   90.00
_cell.angle_gamma   90.00
#
_symmetry.space_group_name_H-M   'P 1'
#
loop_
_entity.id
_entity.type
_entity.pdbx_description
1 polymer ?
#
loop_
_entity_poly.entity_id
_entity_poly.type
_entity_poly.pdbx_seq_one_letter_code
_entity_poly.pdbx_strand_id
1 'polypeptide(L)'
;MRAIAYSIAAGLVLVGLYLALGGASYAPAKVADPCAPRSWRNPHGFEAVAEQIVLSALDGAACRLHVSREDMVLALANRDSREQFAREHDISNAELESLVRTGLKRSIDDAENAGALNPTLAGILRGVVGNLPVDELLNLLQQLRGF
;
A
#
# COMPACT_ATOMS: atom_id res chain seq x y z
N MET A 1 -52.46 -10.89 -4.83
CA MET A 1 -52.23 -9.49 -5.25
C MET A 1 -51.83 -8.57 -4.10
N ARG A 2 -52.58 -8.48 -2.99
CA ARG A 2 -52.26 -7.57 -1.87
C ARG A 2 -50.91 -7.85 -1.18
N ALA A 3 -50.56 -9.13 -0.96
CA ALA A 3 -49.26 -9.52 -0.40
C ALA A 3 -48.08 -9.08 -1.29
N ILE A 4 -48.23 -9.20 -2.61
CA ILE A 4 -47.22 -8.73 -3.59
C ILE A 4 -47.06 -7.21 -3.50
N ALA A 5 -48.16 -6.47 -3.41
CA ALA A 5 -48.13 -5.02 -3.26
C ALA A 5 -47.45 -4.57 -1.95
N TYR A 6 -47.69 -5.28 -0.83
CA TYR A 6 -47.01 -4.98 0.44
C TYR A 6 -45.52 -5.26 0.39
N SER A 7 -45.08 -6.36 -0.23
CA SER A 7 -43.65 -6.65 -0.38
C SER A 7 -42.95 -5.62 -1.25
N ILE A 8 -43.58 -5.18 -2.35
CA ILE A 8 -43.03 -4.11 -3.20
C ILE A 8 -42.93 -2.80 -2.42
N ALA A 9 -43.97 -2.41 -1.69
CA ALA A 9 -43.97 -1.20 -0.89
C ALA A 9 -42.88 -1.24 0.20
N ALA A 10 -42.74 -2.36 0.91
CA ALA A 10 -41.69 -2.54 1.92
C ALA A 10 -40.28 -2.45 1.30
N GLY A 11 -40.07 -3.03 0.12
CA GLY A 11 -38.79 -2.92 -0.60
C GLY A 11 -38.46 -1.48 -1.00
N LEU A 12 -39.44 -0.75 -1.52
CA LEU A 12 -39.26 0.67 -1.87
C LEU A 12 -38.97 1.54 -0.64
N VAL A 13 -39.62 1.27 0.49
CA VAL A 13 -39.36 1.96 1.76
C VAL A 13 -37.93 1.72 2.23
N LEU A 14 -37.44 0.47 2.18
CA LEU A 14 -36.06 0.15 2.56
C LEU A 14 -35.03 0.83 1.65
N VAL A 15 -35.26 0.81 0.33
CA VAL A 15 -34.39 1.51 -0.64
C VAL A 15 -34.39 3.02 -0.39
N GLY A 16 -35.57 3.62 -0.16
CA GLY A 16 -35.69 5.03 0.17
C GLY A 16 -34.95 5.40 1.46
N LEU A 17 -35.07 4.57 2.50
CA LEU A 17 -34.36 4.76 3.77
C LEU A 17 -32.84 4.67 3.59
N TYR A 18 -32.36 3.68 2.82
CA TYR A 18 -30.95 3.51 2.50
C TYR A 18 -30.38 4.74 1.79
N LEU A 19 -31.10 5.27 0.79
CA LEU A 19 -30.68 6.46 0.06
C LEU A 19 -30.69 7.71 0.96
N ALA A 20 -31.72 7.87 1.81
CA ALA A 20 -31.82 8.98 2.76
C ALA A 20 -30.70 8.98 3.81
N LEU A 21 -30.20 7.79 4.19
CA LEU A 21 -29.07 7.61 5.11
C LEU A 21 -27.70 7.76 4.44
N GLY A 22 -27.65 8.18 3.18
CA GLY A 22 -26.38 8.35 2.45
C GLY A 22 -25.86 7.06 1.83
N GLY A 23 -26.70 6.04 1.63
CA GLY A 23 -26.30 4.82 0.93
C GLY A 23 -25.84 5.02 -0.51
N ALA A 24 -26.13 6.19 -1.10
CA ALA A 24 -25.61 6.61 -2.41
C ALA A 24 -24.48 7.66 -2.32
N SER A 25 -24.06 8.09 -1.12
CA SER A 25 -22.99 9.09 -0.95
C SER A 25 -21.60 8.48 -0.90
N TYR A 26 -21.43 7.22 -1.33
CA TYR A 26 -20.11 6.64 -1.47
C TYR A 26 -19.33 7.40 -2.54
N ALA A 27 -18.33 8.16 -2.09
CA ALA A 27 -17.27 8.66 -2.94
C ALA A 27 -16.03 7.82 -2.66
N PRO A 28 -15.34 7.28 -3.68
CA PRO A 28 -14.05 6.66 -3.50
C PRO A 28 -13.13 7.63 -2.76
N ALA A 29 -12.42 7.15 -1.74
CA ALA A 29 -11.41 7.96 -1.07
C ALA A 29 -10.43 8.47 -2.14
N LYS A 30 -10.10 9.77 -2.08
CA LYS A 30 -9.12 10.34 -2.99
C LYS A 30 -7.80 9.57 -2.81
N VAL A 31 -7.20 9.16 -3.92
CA VAL A 31 -5.87 8.54 -3.93
C VAL A 31 -4.91 9.48 -3.20
N ALA A 32 -4.21 8.94 -2.20
CA ALA A 32 -3.28 9.70 -1.39
C ALA A 32 -2.06 10.08 -2.24
N ASP A 33 -1.53 11.29 -2.03
CA ASP A 33 -0.27 11.70 -2.65
C ASP A 33 0.88 10.87 -2.03
N PRO A 34 1.58 10.04 -2.81
CA PRO A 34 2.67 9.20 -2.31
C PRO A 34 3.91 10.02 -1.91
N CYS A 35 4.04 11.25 -2.41
CA CYS A 35 5.15 12.12 -2.04
C CYS A 35 4.91 12.88 -0.73
N ALA A 36 3.65 13.10 -0.36
CA ALA A 36 3.29 13.81 0.86
C ALA A 36 3.73 13.01 2.12
N PRO A 37 4.21 13.68 3.18
CA PRO A 37 4.55 13.02 4.43
C PRO A 37 3.33 12.32 5.02
N ARG A 38 3.48 11.05 5.39
CA ARG A 38 2.45 10.30 6.12
C ARG A 38 2.53 10.64 7.61
N SER A 39 1.39 10.95 8.22
CA SER A 39 1.34 11.06 9.69
C SER A 39 1.59 9.69 10.30
N TRP A 40 2.72 9.52 10.99
CA TRP A 40 2.99 8.29 11.73
C TRP A 40 2.01 8.20 12.90
N ARG A 41 1.17 7.17 12.89
CA ARG A 41 0.37 6.84 14.06
C ARG A 41 1.32 6.20 15.06
N ASN A 42 1.03 6.30 16.35
CA ASN A 42 1.80 5.61 17.39
C ASN A 42 1.07 4.32 17.78
N PRO A 43 1.06 3.28 16.93
CA PRO A 43 0.29 2.09 17.22
C PRO A 43 1.01 1.27 18.28
N HIS A 44 0.22 0.62 19.12
CA HIS A 44 0.74 -0.38 20.03
C HIS A 44 0.87 -1.72 19.28
N GLY A 45 2.08 -2.25 19.20
CA GLY A 45 2.35 -3.58 18.65
C GLY A 45 3.22 -3.58 17.39
N PHE A 46 3.99 -4.66 17.23
CA PHE A 46 4.94 -4.84 16.13
C PHE A 46 4.28 -4.83 14.75
N GLU A 47 3.12 -5.48 14.61
CA GLU A 47 2.41 -5.60 13.33
C GLU A 47 2.01 -4.25 12.74
N ALA A 48 1.50 -3.34 13.58
CA ALA A 48 1.07 -2.02 13.14
C ALA A 48 2.26 -1.08 12.83
N VAL A 49 3.44 -1.32 13.42
CA VAL A 49 4.68 -0.65 13.01
C VAL A 49 5.13 -1.19 11.65
N ALA A 50 5.11 -2.52 11.47
CA ALA A 50 5.47 -3.16 10.20
C ALA A 50 4.57 -2.70 9.05
N GLU A 51 3.26 -2.60 9.27
CA GLU A 51 2.32 -2.06 8.29
C GLU A 51 2.71 -0.64 7.85
N GLN A 52 3.00 0.26 8.80
CA GLN A 52 3.38 1.64 8.48
C GLN A 52 4.71 1.74 7.73
N ILE A 53 5.68 0.86 8.04
CA ILE A 53 6.94 0.75 7.31
C ILE A 53 6.69 0.32 5.86
N VAL A 54 5.86 -0.70 5.64
CA VAL A 54 5.53 -1.18 4.29
C VAL A 54 4.82 -0.09 3.48
N LEU A 55 3.86 0.60 4.10
CA LEU A 55 3.13 1.69 3.45
C LEU A 55 4.04 2.85 3.07
N SER A 56 4.93 3.29 3.98
CA SER A 56 5.92 4.34 3.70
C SER A 56 6.90 3.91 2.60
N ALA A 57 7.28 2.62 2.54
CA ALA A 57 8.17 2.13 1.49
C ALA A 57 7.52 2.20 0.10
N LEU A 58 6.24 1.80 0.02
CA LEU A 58 5.45 1.89 -1.21
C LEU A 58 5.23 3.35 -1.63
N ASP A 59 4.90 4.23 -0.68
CA ASP A 59 4.78 5.68 -0.92
C ASP A 59 6.10 6.25 -1.48
N GLY A 60 7.24 5.87 -0.90
CA GLY A 60 8.56 6.29 -1.37
C GLY A 60 8.90 5.84 -2.80
N ALA A 61 8.58 4.59 -3.14
CA ALA A 61 8.80 4.06 -4.49
C ALA A 61 7.85 4.70 -5.52
N ALA A 62 6.55 4.79 -5.19
CA ALA A 62 5.53 5.41 -6.02
C ALA A 62 5.83 6.89 -6.28
N CYS A 63 6.29 7.63 -5.27
CA CYS A 63 6.69 9.02 -5.39
C CYS A 63 7.82 9.23 -6.42
N ARG A 64 8.82 8.33 -6.44
CA ARG A 64 9.94 8.43 -7.39
C ARG A 64 9.50 8.20 -8.83
N LEU A 65 8.50 7.35 -9.04
CA LEU A 65 7.95 7.01 -10.35
C LEU A 65 6.77 7.87 -10.77
N HIS A 66 6.31 8.79 -9.91
CA HIS A 66 5.12 9.62 -10.15
C HIS A 66 3.85 8.79 -10.46
N VAL A 67 3.71 7.63 -9.83
CA VAL A 67 2.54 6.75 -9.95
C VAL A 67 1.76 6.71 -8.64
N SER A 68 0.55 6.15 -8.63
CA SER A 68 -0.16 5.91 -7.37
C SER A 68 0.50 4.78 -6.58
N ARG A 69 0.26 4.76 -5.27
CA ARG A 69 0.71 3.64 -4.41
C ARG A 69 0.05 2.33 -4.85
N GLU A 70 -1.21 2.39 -5.27
CA GLU A 70 -1.99 1.25 -5.72
C GLU A 70 -1.39 0.65 -7.00
N ASP A 71 -0.97 1.49 -7.95
CA ASP A 71 -0.25 1.05 -9.15
C ASP A 71 1.08 0.38 -8.78
N MET A 72 1.80 0.94 -7.80
CA MET A 72 3.06 0.35 -7.32
C MET A 72 2.83 -1.02 -6.65
N VAL A 73 1.74 -1.20 -5.89
CA VAL A 73 1.38 -2.50 -5.30
C VAL A 73 1.07 -3.52 -6.38
N LEU A 74 0.30 -3.12 -7.40
CA LEU A 74 -0.01 -3.98 -8.54
C LEU A 74 1.24 -4.36 -9.33
N ALA A 75 2.14 -3.40 -9.55
CA ALA A 75 3.42 -3.64 -10.20
C ALA A 75 4.23 -4.73 -9.51
N LEU A 76 4.23 -4.78 -8.17
CA LEU A 76 5.00 -5.74 -7.37
C LEU A 76 4.29 -7.07 -7.13
N ALA A 77 3.07 -7.28 -7.62
CA ALA A 77 2.25 -8.45 -7.30
C ALA A 77 2.90 -9.78 -7.73
N ASN A 78 3.54 -9.81 -8.90
CA ASN A 78 4.23 -10.97 -9.45
C ASN A 78 5.28 -10.55 -10.50
N ARG A 79 5.99 -11.51 -11.10
CA ARG A 79 7.01 -11.24 -12.13
C ARG A 79 6.43 -10.59 -13.38
N ASP A 80 5.31 -11.11 -13.90
CA ASP A 80 4.69 -10.60 -15.13
C ASP A 80 4.21 -9.15 -14.96
N SER A 81 3.63 -8.82 -13.81
CA SER A 81 3.23 -7.46 -13.46
C SER A 81 4.41 -6.50 -13.39
N ARG A 82 5.55 -6.93 -12.83
CA ARG A 82 6.78 -6.10 -12.79
C ARG A 82 7.33 -5.85 -14.18
N GLU A 83 7.38 -6.88 -15.01
CA GLU A 83 7.87 -6.77 -16.39
C GLU A 83 6.93 -5.90 -17.24
N GLN A 84 5.62 -6.00 -17.05
CA GLN A 84 4.65 -5.14 -17.71
C GLN A 84 4.81 -3.68 -17.29
N PHE A 85 4.86 -3.43 -15.98
CA PHE A 85 5.04 -2.09 -15.43
C PHE A 85 6.36 -1.45 -15.90
N ALA A 86 7.45 -2.22 -15.91
CA ALA A 86 8.74 -1.76 -16.40
C ALA A 86 8.68 -1.33 -17.88
N ARG A 87 7.98 -2.09 -18.73
CA ARG A 87 7.75 -1.71 -20.14
C ARG A 87 6.85 -0.49 -20.28
N GLU A 88 5.80 -0.38 -19.49
CA GLU A 88 4.84 0.73 -19.56
C GLU A 88 5.46 2.07 -19.13
N HIS A 89 6.42 2.02 -18.22
CA HIS A 89 7.12 3.20 -17.70
C HIS A 89 8.53 3.39 -18.28
N ASP A 90 8.91 2.63 -19.32
CA ASP A 90 10.22 2.70 -19.98
C ASP A 90 11.42 2.57 -19.03
N ILE A 91 11.29 1.76 -17.97
CA ILE A 91 12.35 1.49 -16.98
C ILE A 91 12.84 0.04 -17.08
N SER A 92 14.05 -0.21 -16.58
CA SER A 92 14.55 -1.58 -16.44
C SER A 92 14.05 -2.25 -15.16
N ASN A 93 14.03 -3.58 -15.10
CA ASN A 93 13.75 -4.32 -13.86
C ASN A 93 14.74 -3.98 -12.73
N ALA A 94 16.01 -3.71 -13.07
CA ALA A 94 17.02 -3.28 -12.11
C ALA A 94 16.74 -1.87 -11.57
N GLU A 95 16.16 -1.00 -12.39
CA GLU A 95 15.73 0.34 -11.98
C GLU A 95 14.51 0.27 -11.07
N LEU A 96 13.51 -0.57 -11.39
CA LEU A 96 12.38 -0.86 -10.52
C LEU A 96 12.85 -1.39 -9.15
N GLU A 97 13.81 -2.31 -9.12
CA GLU A 97 14.43 -2.79 -7.88
C GLU A 97 15.12 -1.66 -7.09
N SER A 98 15.87 -0.79 -7.77
CA SER A 98 16.51 0.37 -7.15
C SER A 98 15.50 1.34 -6.52
N LEU A 99 14.34 1.50 -7.17
CA LEU A 99 13.24 2.34 -6.67
C LEU A 99 12.58 1.74 -5.45
N VAL A 100 12.32 0.42 -5.43
CA VAL A 100 11.84 -0.30 -4.24
C VAL A 100 12.85 -0.17 -3.10
N ARG A 101 14.14 -0.34 -3.37
CA ARG A 101 15.20 -0.16 -2.37
C ARG A 101 15.23 1.26 -1.82
N THR A 102 15.01 2.26 -2.66
CA THR A 102 14.93 3.66 -2.25
C THR A 102 13.70 3.91 -1.37
N GLY A 103 12.56 3.32 -1.72
CA GLY A 103 11.35 3.32 -0.88
C GLY A 103 11.60 2.72 0.50
N LEU A 104 12.23 1.54 0.57
CA LEU A 104 12.58 0.89 1.84
C LEU A 104 13.54 1.72 2.70
N LYS A 105 14.50 2.44 2.10
CA LYS A 105 15.36 3.34 2.86
C LYS A 105 14.57 4.51 3.45
N ARG A 106 13.69 5.11 2.66
CA ARG A 106 12.79 6.19 3.11
C ARG A 106 11.92 5.72 4.28
N SER A 107 11.40 4.50 4.25
CA SER A 107 10.55 4.02 5.35
C SER A 107 11.29 3.79 6.66
N ILE A 108 12.57 3.42 6.60
CA ILE A 108 13.43 3.35 7.78
C ILE A 108 13.67 4.75 8.34
N ASP A 109 13.93 5.73 7.47
CA ASP A 109 14.13 7.12 7.87
C ASP A 109 12.85 7.73 8.47
N ASP A 110 11.69 7.47 7.87
CA ASP A 110 10.38 7.90 8.39
C ASP A 110 10.09 7.26 9.77
N ALA A 111 10.40 5.97 9.94
CA ALA A 111 10.20 5.26 11.21
C ALA A 111 11.15 5.77 12.32
N GLU A 112 12.40 6.10 11.99
CA GLU A 112 13.34 6.73 12.94
C GLU A 112 12.86 8.13 13.33
N ASN A 113 12.49 8.96 12.34
CA ASN A 113 12.00 10.32 12.59
C ASN A 113 10.72 10.34 13.43
N ALA A 114 9.88 9.31 13.31
CA ALA A 114 8.68 9.14 14.12
C ALA A 114 8.93 8.56 15.52
N GLY A 115 10.18 8.18 15.84
CA GLY A 115 10.53 7.54 17.11
C GLY A 115 10.06 6.09 17.25
N ALA A 116 9.55 5.48 16.17
CA ALA A 116 9.15 4.08 16.13
C ALA A 116 10.34 3.13 16.01
N LEU A 117 11.48 3.64 15.51
CA LEU A 117 12.72 2.90 15.38
C LEU A 117 13.86 3.65 16.06
N ASN A 118 14.68 2.93 16.85
CA ASN A 118 15.86 3.55 17.42
C ASN A 118 16.96 3.75 16.35
N PRO A 119 17.83 4.77 16.48
CA PRO A 119 18.85 5.08 15.47
C PRO A 119 19.82 3.94 15.16
N THR A 120 20.18 3.13 16.17
CA THR A 120 21.09 1.98 16.01
C THR A 120 20.47 0.91 15.11
N LEU A 121 19.22 0.55 15.38
CA LEU A 121 18.49 -0.44 14.59
C LEU A 121 18.18 0.09 13.19
N ALA A 122 17.86 1.38 13.06
CA ALA A 122 17.74 2.04 11.76
C ALA A 122 19.03 1.94 10.93
N GLY A 123 20.18 2.17 11.55
CA GLY A 123 21.49 1.97 10.91
C GLY A 123 21.70 0.55 10.37
N ILE A 124 21.34 -0.46 11.17
CA ILE A 124 21.42 -1.87 10.75
C ILE A 124 20.49 -2.13 9.56
N LEU A 125 19.22 -1.72 9.65
CA LEU A 125 18.24 -1.95 8.58
C LEU A 125 18.64 -1.27 7.27
N ARG A 126 19.21 -0.06 7.32
CA ARG A 126 19.76 0.61 6.12
C ARG A 126 20.87 -0.20 5.48
N GLY A 127 21.76 -0.76 6.29
CA GLY A 127 22.85 -1.64 5.83
C GLY A 127 22.32 -2.90 5.14
N VAL A 128 21.30 -3.53 5.74
CA VAL A 128 20.62 -4.72 5.19
C VAL A 128 19.96 -4.40 3.85
N VAL A 129 19.12 -3.36 3.79
CA VAL A 129 18.43 -2.91 2.56
C VAL A 129 19.42 -2.48 1.46
N GLY A 130 20.58 -1.93 1.84
CA GLY A 130 21.62 -1.56 0.88
C GLY A 130 22.25 -2.73 0.13
N ASN A 131 22.25 -3.92 0.73
CA ASN A 131 23.01 -5.09 0.26
C ASN A 131 22.14 -6.26 -0.21
N LEU A 132 20.84 -6.30 0.13
CA LEU A 132 19.94 -7.40 -0.25
C LEU A 132 19.28 -7.20 -1.63
N PRO A 133 19.26 -8.23 -2.50
CA PRO A 133 18.45 -8.22 -3.71
C PRO A 133 16.95 -8.22 -3.37
N VAL A 134 16.15 -7.44 -4.09
CA VAL A 134 14.69 -7.36 -3.87
C VAL A 134 14.00 -8.66 -4.29
N ASP A 135 14.52 -9.37 -5.30
CA ASP A 135 13.99 -10.68 -5.73
C ASP A 135 14.06 -11.73 -4.60
N GLU A 136 15.13 -11.74 -3.82
CA GLU A 136 15.28 -12.65 -2.67
C GLU A 136 14.20 -12.37 -1.62
N LEU A 137 13.93 -11.08 -1.38
CA LEU A 137 12.96 -10.60 -0.39
C LEU A 137 11.52 -10.95 -0.81
N LEU A 138 11.21 -10.81 -2.09
CA LEU A 138 9.91 -11.16 -2.67
C LEU A 138 9.70 -12.68 -2.71
N ASN A 139 10.73 -13.45 -3.03
CA ASN A 139 10.67 -14.92 -2.98
C ASN A 139 10.41 -15.42 -1.55
N LEU A 140 11.07 -14.83 -0.55
CA LEU A 140 10.84 -15.16 0.86
C LEU A 140 9.38 -14.90 1.26
N LEU A 141 8.81 -13.77 0.84
CA LEU A 141 7.41 -13.42 1.12
C LEU A 141 6.42 -14.35 0.41
N GLN A 142 6.70 -14.74 -0.84
CA GLN A 142 5.87 -15.71 -1.57
C GLN A 142 5.92 -17.10 -0.91
N GLN A 143 7.10 -17.51 -0.46
CA GLN A 143 7.30 -18.78 0.23
C GLN A 143 6.58 -18.81 1.59
N LEU A 144 6.55 -17.68 2.32
CA LEU A 144 5.80 -17.54 3.58
C LEU A 144 4.27 -17.49 3.39
N ARG A 145 3.78 -16.95 2.27
CA ARG A 145 2.35 -16.99 1.91
C ARG A 145 1.87 -18.37 1.45
N GLY A 146 2.78 -19.26 1.09
CA GLY A 146 2.49 -20.62 0.64
C GLY A 146 2.36 -21.66 1.76
N PHE A 147 2.39 -21.25 3.03
CA PHE A 147 2.13 -22.08 4.21
C PHE A 147 0.75 -21.77 4.81
#